data_AF-A0AAJ7NF40-F1
#
_entry.id   AF-A0AAJ7NF40-F1
#
_cell.length_a   1.000
_cell.length_b   1.000
_cell.length_c   1.000
_cell.angle_alpha   90.00
_cell.angle_beta   90.00
_cell.angle_gamma   90.00
#
_symmetry.space_group_name_H-M   'P 1'
#
loop_
_entity.id
_entity.type
_entity.pdbx_description
1 polymer ?
#
loop_
_entity_poly.entity_id
_entity_poly.type
_entity_poly.pdbx_seq_one_letter_code
_entity_poly.pdbx_strand_id
1 'polypeptide(L)'
;MASEGGYFYKDEILPDFQTRQKAALAGKESIPNDLPNKIGMPTINPKSNVKKYLVECVSLSSLHGFNHLVAPNRHPVERFMSFLVIAGCLSCLILLSSLFWERYQNEAITIAVSLDLDEFKLLKLSLFICPVDNIVRSKIPEVFKKYGIEHTSETEQLFTFLSNISYDNVHETPYYYKFPAKNWTDVLYDLKKEISPNVLNVNDPHETWVWTERGLCFATRSMTANFYSMENWRKQNMPLQDDPFNIPQYPSDSKILEKFRVEHTSMISLLDPLEYPIFDTPRKLVESKMLHSAIVHTYRVGMHLSHRRISVKQRGCKMLVDGGLSAVPFYSENACYEECRMREILKICHCRPHFAKPIDGQMTCGSAQLRCIGRIKHKLFLYGFAPESCDCLEKCNKNIYDLKPTASTALDDAPISSSVMTLEIKLPTVIYSRELSYDLSSFLSSIGGAAGLFMGASVLSFVELFYFVTLRLYFRTKEYMAKRMEKLSLFKYLRGRK
;
A
#
# COMPACT_ATOMS: atom_id res chain seq x y z
N MET A 1 -7.49 -20.67 -66.33
CA MET A 1 -7.51 -22.09 -65.92
C MET A 1 -6.70 -22.14 -64.63
N ALA A 2 -7.26 -22.47 -63.46
CA ALA A 2 -7.87 -23.76 -63.07
C ALA A 2 -6.86 -24.92 -63.20
N SER A 3 -6.68 -25.85 -62.26
CA SER A 3 -7.01 -25.90 -60.83
C SER A 3 -6.11 -26.99 -60.18
N GLU A 4 -6.15 -27.40 -58.90
CA GLU A 4 -7.08 -27.23 -57.75
C GLU A 4 -6.24 -27.35 -56.44
N GLY A 5 -6.87 -27.41 -55.25
CA GLY A 5 -6.22 -27.87 -54.01
C GLY A 5 -7.23 -28.42 -53.00
N GLY A 6 -7.02 -29.61 -52.47
CA GLY A 6 -8.00 -30.26 -51.58
C GLY A 6 -7.47 -31.43 -50.76
N TYR A 7 -7.09 -31.17 -49.52
CA TYR A 7 -6.93 -32.17 -48.47
C TYR A 7 -7.41 -31.60 -47.13
N PHE A 8 -8.57 -32.06 -46.64
CA PHE A 8 -8.89 -32.13 -45.22
C PHE A 8 -9.96 -33.21 -45.02
N TYR A 9 -9.59 -34.27 -44.28
CA TYR A 9 -10.45 -35.41 -43.98
C TYR A 9 -11.69 -34.97 -43.19
N LYS A 10 -12.89 -35.35 -43.64
CA LYS A 10 -14.16 -35.12 -42.94
C LYS A 10 -14.81 -36.38 -42.37
N ASP A 11 -14.37 -37.56 -42.80
CA ASP A 11 -15.19 -38.77 -42.74
C ASP A 11 -14.53 -39.96 -42.02
N GLU A 12 -13.54 -39.77 -41.14
CA GLU A 12 -12.88 -40.90 -40.42
C GLU A 12 -13.49 -41.24 -39.04
N ILE A 13 -14.22 -40.32 -38.39
CA ILE A 13 -14.81 -40.58 -37.06
C ILE A 13 -16.22 -41.18 -37.16
N LEU A 14 -16.97 -40.86 -38.23
CA LEU A 14 -18.32 -41.42 -38.46
C LEU A 14 -18.36 -42.91 -38.82
N PRO A 15 -17.44 -43.47 -39.66
CA PRO A 15 -17.56 -44.85 -40.12
C PRO A 15 -17.45 -45.88 -39.00
N ASP A 16 -16.51 -45.73 -38.06
CA ASP A 16 -16.36 -46.71 -36.97
C ASP A 16 -17.61 -46.74 -36.07
N PHE A 17 -18.18 -45.57 -35.77
CA PHE A 17 -19.44 -45.47 -35.02
C PHE A 17 -20.63 -46.07 -35.79
N GLN A 18 -20.77 -45.79 -37.09
CA GLN A 18 -21.81 -46.40 -37.92
C GLN A 18 -21.61 -47.91 -38.10
N THR A 19 -20.37 -48.40 -38.09
CA THR A 19 -20.04 -49.82 -38.22
C THR A 19 -20.36 -50.57 -36.93
N ARG A 20 -20.01 -50.01 -35.77
CA ARG A 20 -20.44 -50.53 -34.45
C ARG A 20 -21.97 -50.50 -34.30
N GLN A 21 -22.63 -49.44 -34.77
CA GLN A 21 -24.09 -49.35 -34.76
C GLN A 21 -24.73 -50.39 -35.68
N LYS A 22 -24.22 -50.59 -36.90
CA LYS A 22 -24.69 -51.65 -37.82
C LYS A 22 -24.45 -53.06 -37.26
N ALA A 23 -23.29 -53.31 -36.64
CA ALA A 23 -23.01 -54.59 -35.98
C ALA A 23 -23.95 -54.88 -34.80
N ALA A 24 -24.28 -53.85 -34.00
CA ALA A 24 -25.25 -53.97 -32.91
C ALA A 24 -26.71 -54.13 -33.39
N LEU A 25 -27.05 -53.61 -34.59
CA LEU A 25 -28.38 -53.73 -35.19
C LEU A 25 -28.58 -55.02 -36.00
N ALA A 26 -27.51 -55.63 -36.52
CA ALA A 26 -27.56 -56.88 -37.27
C ALA A 26 -28.06 -58.09 -36.45
N GLY A 27 -28.10 -57.98 -35.12
CA GLY A 27 -28.59 -59.01 -34.20
C GLY A 27 -30.05 -58.85 -33.75
N LYS A 28 -30.84 -57.94 -34.35
CA LYS A 28 -32.26 -57.74 -33.98
C LYS A 28 -33.16 -57.64 -35.20
N GLU A 29 -33.93 -58.69 -35.46
CA GLU A 29 -35.07 -58.62 -36.36
C GLU A 29 -36.14 -57.68 -35.80
N SER A 30 -36.56 -56.72 -36.63
CA SER A 30 -37.47 -55.61 -36.33
C SER A 30 -36.96 -54.55 -35.32
N ILE A 31 -36.85 -53.31 -35.82
CA ILE A 31 -36.71 -52.09 -35.02
C ILE A 31 -38.08 -51.39 -35.03
N PRO A 32 -38.69 -51.09 -33.87
CA PRO A 32 -39.94 -50.32 -33.83
C PRO A 32 -39.77 -48.91 -34.42
N ASN A 33 -40.80 -48.41 -35.12
CA ASN A 33 -40.76 -47.12 -35.83
C ASN A 33 -40.68 -45.88 -34.92
N ASP A 34 -40.72 -46.02 -33.60
CA ASP A 34 -40.78 -44.93 -32.62
C ASP A 34 -39.41 -44.49 -32.05
N LEU A 35 -38.29 -44.88 -32.67
CA LEU A 35 -36.98 -44.36 -32.26
C LEU A 35 -36.71 -42.98 -32.89
N PRO A 36 -36.51 -41.90 -32.11
CA PRO A 36 -36.36 -40.56 -32.67
C PRO A 36 -35.02 -40.38 -33.40
N ASN A 37 -35.09 -40.13 -34.72
CA ASN A 37 -33.95 -39.89 -35.62
C ASN A 37 -33.17 -38.57 -35.37
N LYS A 38 -33.23 -37.98 -34.17
CA LYS A 38 -32.48 -36.78 -33.79
C LYS A 38 -31.95 -36.91 -32.36
N ILE A 39 -30.63 -36.82 -32.22
CA ILE A 39 -29.97 -36.65 -30.93
C ILE A 39 -30.22 -35.20 -30.49
N GLY A 40 -31.07 -35.01 -29.47
CA GLY A 40 -31.42 -33.72 -28.89
C GLY A 40 -32.90 -33.60 -28.56
N MET A 41 -33.24 -32.82 -27.53
CA MET A 41 -34.65 -32.53 -27.20
C MET A 41 -35.31 -31.70 -28.33
N PRO A 42 -36.60 -31.93 -28.67
CA PRO A 42 -37.30 -31.07 -29.61
C PRO A 42 -37.47 -29.67 -29.02
N THR A 43 -37.62 -28.63 -29.86
CA THR A 43 -37.66 -27.23 -29.40
C THR A 43 -38.87 -26.47 -29.92
N ILE A 44 -39.25 -25.38 -29.24
CA ILE A 44 -40.29 -24.46 -29.70
C ILE A 44 -39.90 -23.87 -31.08
N ASN A 45 -40.86 -23.75 -32.01
CA ASN A 45 -40.65 -23.11 -33.31
C ASN A 45 -41.18 -21.66 -33.33
N PRO A 46 -40.37 -20.62 -33.02
CA PRO A 46 -40.82 -19.25 -33.03
C PRO A 46 -40.84 -18.62 -34.43
N LYS A 47 -41.74 -17.65 -34.64
CA LYS A 47 -41.94 -16.97 -35.94
C LYS A 47 -40.80 -16.01 -36.34
N SER A 48 -40.12 -15.38 -35.37
CA SER A 48 -39.03 -14.41 -35.63
C SER A 48 -37.65 -15.07 -35.68
N ASN A 49 -36.80 -14.65 -36.63
CA ASN A 49 -35.44 -15.15 -36.77
C ASN A 49 -34.56 -14.91 -35.53
N VAL A 50 -34.77 -13.79 -34.82
CA VAL A 50 -34.09 -13.50 -33.54
C VAL A 50 -34.53 -14.49 -32.47
N LYS A 51 -35.84 -14.74 -32.36
CA LYS A 51 -36.37 -15.75 -31.42
C LYS A 51 -35.89 -17.16 -31.77
N LYS A 52 -35.78 -17.51 -33.07
CA LYS A 52 -35.19 -18.81 -33.51
C LYS A 52 -33.75 -18.96 -33.06
N TYR A 53 -32.95 -17.91 -33.22
CA TYR A 53 -31.56 -17.90 -32.76
C TYR A 53 -31.46 -18.05 -31.23
N LEU A 54 -32.25 -17.29 -30.45
CA LEU A 54 -32.26 -17.40 -28.99
C LEU A 54 -32.73 -18.78 -28.50
N VAL A 55 -33.77 -19.34 -29.11
CA VAL A 55 -34.24 -20.72 -28.86
C VAL A 55 -33.11 -21.73 -29.11
N GLU A 56 -32.42 -21.61 -30.24
CA GLU A 56 -31.30 -22.48 -30.63
C GLU A 56 -30.13 -22.37 -29.63
N CYS A 57 -29.73 -21.16 -29.24
CA CYS A 57 -28.72 -20.91 -28.20
C CYS A 57 -29.10 -21.55 -26.86
N VAL A 58 -30.29 -21.25 -26.35
CA VAL A 58 -30.77 -21.71 -25.04
C VAL A 58 -30.98 -23.23 -25.02
N SER A 59 -31.26 -23.86 -26.18
CA SER A 59 -31.40 -25.32 -26.33
C SER A 59 -30.08 -26.09 -26.52
N LEU A 60 -29.00 -25.38 -26.88
CA LEU A 60 -27.67 -25.96 -27.07
C LEU A 60 -26.73 -25.66 -25.91
N SER A 61 -27.03 -24.63 -25.12
CA SER A 61 -26.20 -24.17 -24.01
C SER A 61 -25.98 -25.25 -22.94
N SER A 62 -24.75 -25.33 -22.46
CA SER A 62 -24.36 -26.12 -21.29
C SER A 62 -24.89 -25.58 -19.95
N LEU A 63 -25.52 -24.40 -19.91
CA LEU A 63 -26.08 -23.84 -18.68
C LEU A 63 -27.30 -24.64 -18.20
N HIS A 64 -27.30 -25.03 -16.92
CA HIS A 64 -28.41 -25.76 -16.31
C HIS A 64 -29.69 -24.92 -16.26
N GLY A 65 -30.84 -25.59 -16.35
CA GLY A 65 -32.17 -24.97 -16.37
C GLY A 65 -32.57 -24.37 -17.73
N PHE A 66 -31.63 -23.86 -18.53
CA PHE A 66 -31.91 -23.14 -19.79
C PHE A 66 -32.76 -23.98 -20.76
N ASN A 67 -32.43 -25.27 -20.91
CA ASN A 67 -33.20 -26.22 -21.72
C ASN A 67 -34.68 -26.33 -21.32
N HIS A 68 -35.04 -26.18 -20.04
CA HIS A 68 -36.43 -26.28 -19.57
C HIS A 68 -37.32 -25.10 -20.04
N LEU A 69 -36.72 -23.95 -20.36
CA LEU A 69 -37.43 -22.79 -20.91
C LEU A 69 -37.90 -23.04 -22.36
N VAL A 70 -37.17 -23.87 -23.10
CA VAL A 70 -37.32 -24.07 -24.56
C VAL A 70 -37.82 -25.47 -24.94
N ALA A 71 -37.79 -26.42 -24.00
CA ALA A 71 -38.32 -27.77 -24.15
C ALA A 71 -39.79 -27.77 -24.63
N PRO A 72 -40.19 -28.76 -25.45
CA PRO A 72 -41.47 -28.80 -26.14
C PRO A 72 -42.53 -29.37 -25.19
N ASN A 73 -43.80 -29.08 -25.44
CA ASN A 73 -44.94 -29.68 -24.71
C ASN A 73 -44.92 -29.51 -23.17
N ARG A 74 -44.05 -28.64 -22.63
CA ARG A 74 -43.99 -28.28 -21.22
C ARG A 74 -45.11 -27.31 -20.83
N HIS A 75 -45.74 -27.56 -19.69
CA HIS A 75 -46.83 -26.71 -19.20
C HIS A 75 -46.33 -25.29 -18.88
N PRO A 76 -47.10 -24.20 -19.13
CA PRO A 76 -46.65 -22.84 -18.88
C PRO A 76 -46.18 -22.58 -17.45
N VAL A 77 -46.81 -23.22 -16.46
CA VAL A 77 -46.44 -23.12 -15.04
C VAL A 77 -45.04 -23.72 -14.77
N GLU A 78 -44.69 -24.86 -15.39
CA GLU A 78 -43.36 -25.47 -15.22
C GLU A 78 -42.26 -24.57 -15.79
N ARG A 79 -42.52 -23.90 -16.92
CA ARG A 79 -41.59 -22.92 -17.52
C ARG A 79 -41.45 -21.68 -16.64
N PHE A 80 -42.54 -21.20 -16.06
CA PHE A 80 -42.51 -20.06 -15.13
C PHE A 80 -41.72 -20.40 -13.86
N MET A 81 -41.94 -21.58 -13.26
CA MET A 81 -41.16 -22.05 -12.11
C MET A 81 -39.68 -22.22 -12.45
N SER A 82 -39.37 -22.78 -13.63
CA SER A 82 -37.99 -22.91 -14.11
C SER A 82 -37.32 -21.54 -14.32
N PHE A 83 -38.05 -20.56 -14.86
CA PHE A 83 -37.57 -19.18 -14.98
C PHE A 83 -37.30 -18.54 -13.61
N LEU A 84 -38.20 -18.70 -12.63
CA LEU A 84 -37.99 -18.18 -11.28
C LEU A 84 -36.77 -18.81 -10.60
N VAL A 85 -36.57 -20.12 -10.74
CA VAL A 85 -35.38 -20.81 -10.19
C VAL A 85 -34.10 -20.29 -10.86
N ILE A 86 -34.06 -20.15 -12.19
CA ILE A 86 -32.90 -19.62 -12.92
C ILE A 86 -32.62 -18.16 -12.50
N ALA A 87 -33.66 -17.33 -12.37
CA ALA A 87 -33.51 -15.93 -11.93
C ALA A 87 -33.01 -15.84 -10.48
N GLY A 88 -33.50 -16.70 -9.59
CA GLY A 88 -33.01 -16.83 -8.21
C GLY A 88 -31.55 -17.26 -8.15
N CYS A 89 -31.18 -18.33 -8.86
CA CYS A 89 -29.80 -18.80 -8.99
C CYS A 89 -28.86 -17.71 -9.52
N LEU A 90 -29.28 -16.97 -10.57
CA LEU A 90 -28.49 -15.87 -11.13
C LEU A 90 -28.34 -14.71 -10.12
N SER A 91 -29.39 -14.39 -9.38
CA SER A 91 -29.35 -13.34 -8.34
C SER A 91 -28.40 -13.74 -7.20
N CYS A 92 -28.47 -14.98 -6.72
CA CYS A 92 -27.54 -15.51 -5.72
C CYS A 92 -26.09 -15.51 -6.23
N LEU A 93 -25.85 -15.91 -7.48
CA LEU A 93 -24.53 -15.89 -8.10
C LEU A 93 -23.96 -14.46 -8.18
N ILE A 94 -24.78 -13.47 -8.55
CA ILE A 94 -24.37 -12.05 -8.60
C ILE A 94 -24.01 -11.56 -7.19
N LEU A 95 -24.88 -11.78 -6.20
CA LEU A 95 -24.66 -11.34 -4.82
C LEU A 95 -23.39 -11.98 -4.22
N LEU A 96 -23.19 -13.28 -4.39
CA LEU A 96 -21.98 -13.97 -3.92
C LEU A 96 -20.73 -13.51 -4.67
N SER A 97 -20.82 -13.26 -5.98
CA SER A 97 -19.69 -12.71 -6.75
C SER A 97 -19.31 -11.31 -6.28
N SER A 98 -20.28 -10.47 -5.89
CA SER A 98 -20.02 -9.17 -5.26
C SER A 98 -19.34 -9.32 -3.90
N LEU A 99 -19.78 -10.25 -3.04
CA LEU A 99 -19.13 -10.52 -1.75
C LEU A 99 -17.71 -11.06 -1.91
N PHE A 100 -17.47 -11.97 -2.87
CA PHE A 100 -16.12 -12.46 -3.18
C PHE A 100 -15.22 -11.36 -3.74
N TRP A 101 -15.77 -10.45 -4.55
CA TRP A 101 -15.04 -9.29 -5.06
C TRP A 101 -14.69 -8.31 -3.94
N GLU A 102 -15.62 -8.03 -3.03
CA GLU A 102 -15.38 -7.19 -1.86
C GLU A 102 -14.30 -7.79 -0.95
N ARG A 103 -14.39 -9.09 -0.64
CA ARG A 103 -13.36 -9.81 0.11
C ARG A 103 -11.98 -9.74 -0.58
N TYR A 104 -11.93 -9.92 -1.90
CA TYR A 104 -10.70 -9.81 -2.69
C TYR A 104 -10.10 -8.39 -2.77
N GLN A 105 -10.93 -7.36 -2.60
CA GLN A 105 -10.50 -5.96 -2.64
C GLN A 105 -10.14 -5.39 -1.27
N ASN A 106 -10.78 -5.86 -0.20
CA ASN A 106 -10.72 -5.23 1.13
C ASN A 106 -10.22 -6.17 2.25
N GLU A 107 -10.32 -7.50 2.09
CA GLU A 107 -10.05 -8.50 3.15
C GLU A 107 -9.03 -9.57 2.71
N ALA A 108 -8.12 -9.23 1.79
CA ALA A 108 -7.17 -10.19 1.21
C ALA A 108 -6.09 -10.67 2.21
N ILE A 109 -5.78 -9.87 3.25
CA ILE A 109 -4.68 -10.10 4.18
C ILE A 109 -5.17 -10.53 5.57
N THR A 110 -4.53 -11.56 6.13
CA THR A 110 -4.64 -11.97 7.52
C THR A 110 -3.30 -11.83 8.24
N ILE A 111 -3.34 -11.63 9.56
CA ILE A 111 -2.14 -11.68 10.40
C ILE A 111 -2.00 -13.09 10.96
N ALA A 112 -0.97 -13.80 10.53
CA ALA A 112 -0.53 -15.06 11.12
C ALA A 112 0.54 -14.80 12.18
N VAL A 113 0.66 -15.71 13.15
CA VAL A 113 1.74 -15.71 14.13
C VAL A 113 2.74 -16.79 13.74
N SER A 114 3.97 -16.39 13.48
CA SER A 114 5.10 -17.30 13.27
C SER A 114 6.02 -17.33 14.48
N LEU A 115 6.56 -18.52 14.75
CA LEU A 115 7.64 -18.78 15.69
C LEU A 115 8.98 -19.05 14.97
N ASP A 116 9.00 -18.99 13.64
CA ASP A 116 10.23 -19.12 12.85
C ASP A 116 11.05 -17.83 12.96
N LEU A 117 12.11 -17.90 13.78
CA LEU A 117 13.03 -16.79 14.02
C LEU A 117 14.13 -16.69 12.95
N ASP A 118 14.36 -17.75 12.15
CA ASP A 118 15.46 -17.82 11.19
C ASP A 118 15.12 -17.12 9.87
N GLU A 119 13.84 -17.09 9.49
CA GLU A 119 13.38 -16.36 8.30
C GLU A 119 13.48 -14.81 8.43
N PHE A 120 13.49 -14.26 9.66
CA PHE A 120 13.21 -12.84 9.90
C PHE A 120 14.35 -12.05 10.56
N LYS A 121 15.27 -11.57 9.74
CA LYS A 121 16.38 -10.69 10.16
C LYS A 121 15.87 -9.32 10.66
N LEU A 122 16.09 -9.03 11.94
CA LEU A 122 15.75 -7.75 12.56
C LEU A 122 16.79 -6.68 12.20
N LEU A 123 16.33 -5.49 11.79
CA LEU A 123 17.22 -4.35 11.54
C LEU A 123 17.81 -3.83 12.86
N LYS A 124 19.06 -3.36 12.84
CA LYS A 124 19.61 -2.58 13.95
C LYS A 124 18.81 -1.30 14.12
N LEU A 125 18.52 -0.91 15.36
CA LEU A 125 17.76 0.31 15.62
C LEU A 125 18.50 1.56 15.15
N SER A 126 17.72 2.59 14.81
CA SER A 126 18.21 3.96 14.70
C SER A 126 18.10 4.68 16.05
N LEU A 127 19.05 5.57 16.32
CA LEU A 127 19.13 6.34 17.56
C LEU A 127 19.14 7.83 17.20
N PHE A 128 18.21 8.57 17.79
CA PHE A 128 18.13 10.02 17.70
C PHE A 128 18.44 10.61 19.08
N ILE A 129 19.39 11.53 19.16
CA ILE A 129 19.88 12.17 20.38
C ILE A 129 19.63 13.67 20.26
N CYS A 130 18.70 14.19 21.05
CA CYS A 130 18.32 15.59 21.07
C CYS A 130 18.80 16.23 22.38
N PRO A 131 19.82 17.11 22.38
CA PRO A 131 20.23 17.82 23.60
C PRO A 131 19.05 18.53 24.28
N VAL A 132 19.03 18.56 25.62
CA VAL A 132 17.99 19.33 26.34
C VAL A 132 18.24 20.83 26.22
N ASP A 133 19.50 21.24 26.23
CA ASP A 133 19.94 22.57 25.80
C ASP A 133 20.63 22.44 24.44
N ASN A 134 19.96 22.89 23.39
CA ASN A 134 20.40 22.71 22.00
C ASN A 134 21.51 23.65 21.57
N ILE A 135 21.79 24.73 22.32
CA ILE A 135 22.74 25.77 21.89
C ILE A 135 23.85 26.02 22.91
N VAL A 136 24.98 26.54 22.42
CA VAL A 136 26.12 26.96 23.22
C VAL A 136 26.10 28.49 23.31
N ARG A 137 25.61 29.04 24.43
CA ARG A 137 25.44 30.50 24.59
C ARG A 137 26.73 31.30 24.40
N SER A 138 27.89 30.75 24.74
CA SER A 138 29.19 31.40 24.51
C SER A 138 29.56 31.56 23.03
N LYS A 139 28.94 30.81 22.10
CA LYS A 139 29.11 31.02 20.64
C LYS A 139 28.28 32.19 20.10
N ILE A 140 27.29 32.71 20.85
CA ILE A 140 26.32 33.70 20.35
C ILE A 140 26.99 34.96 19.74
N PRO A 141 27.96 35.62 20.40
CA PRO A 141 28.56 36.85 19.85
C PRO A 141 29.28 36.61 18.51
N GLU A 142 29.96 35.47 18.37
CA GLU A 142 30.70 35.11 17.15
C GLU A 142 29.74 34.77 16.00
N VAL A 143 28.73 33.93 16.27
CA VAL A 143 27.74 33.50 15.26
C VAL A 143 26.86 34.68 14.83
N PHE A 144 26.42 35.54 15.76
CA PHE A 144 25.64 36.73 15.39
C PHE A 144 26.46 37.67 14.50
N LYS A 145 27.76 37.88 14.80
CA LYS A 145 28.67 38.64 13.94
C LYS A 145 28.81 38.01 12.54
N LYS A 146 28.91 36.68 12.44
CA LYS A 146 28.98 35.94 11.16
C LYS A 146 27.76 36.18 10.27
N TYR A 147 26.56 36.27 10.86
CA TYR A 147 25.29 36.46 10.14
C TYR A 147 24.83 37.92 10.04
N GLY A 148 25.62 38.90 10.51
CA GLY A 148 25.25 40.32 10.50
C GLY A 148 24.09 40.67 11.44
N ILE A 149 23.92 39.91 12.53
CA ILE A 149 22.87 40.10 13.53
C ILE A 149 23.41 41.00 14.64
N GLU A 150 22.69 42.07 14.99
CA GLU A 150 23.00 42.88 16.16
C GLU A 150 22.81 42.05 17.45
N HIS A 151 23.84 41.99 18.30
CA HIS A 151 23.73 41.33 19.60
C HIS A 151 22.97 42.25 20.57
N THR A 152 21.70 41.92 20.78
CA THR A 152 20.77 42.62 21.67
C THR A 152 20.09 41.58 22.57
N SER A 153 19.49 42.02 23.67
CA SER A 153 18.71 41.12 24.52
C SER A 153 17.52 40.50 23.76
N GLU A 154 16.92 41.23 22.81
CA GLU A 154 15.83 40.74 21.94
C GLU A 154 16.29 39.58 21.04
N THR A 155 17.45 39.72 20.38
CA THR A 155 17.98 38.70 19.46
C THR A 155 18.45 37.46 20.20
N GLU A 156 19.12 37.63 21.34
CA GLU A 156 19.52 36.51 22.19
C GLU A 156 18.30 35.76 22.76
N GLN A 157 17.28 36.49 23.22
CA GLN A 157 16.03 35.87 23.70
C GLN A 157 15.32 35.09 22.58
N LEU A 158 15.25 35.63 21.36
CA LEU A 158 14.64 34.93 20.23
C LEU A 158 15.37 33.63 19.91
N PHE A 159 16.69 33.65 19.67
CA PHE A 159 17.41 32.43 19.29
C PHE A 159 17.48 31.39 20.42
N THR A 160 17.51 31.84 21.68
CA THR A 160 17.35 30.94 22.85
C THR A 160 15.95 30.33 22.91
N PHE A 161 14.90 31.07 22.56
CA PHE A 161 13.54 30.54 22.49
C PHE A 161 13.36 29.56 21.32
N LEU A 162 13.83 29.92 20.12
CA LEU A 162 13.74 29.08 18.92
C LEU A 162 14.48 27.74 19.09
N SER A 163 15.58 27.69 19.85
CA SER A 163 16.33 26.44 20.07
C SER A 163 15.59 25.41 20.93
N ASN A 164 14.61 25.82 21.73
CA ASN A 164 13.78 24.96 22.58
C ASN A 164 12.28 25.14 22.30
N ILE A 165 11.94 25.43 21.04
CA ILE A 165 10.56 25.62 20.61
C ILE A 165 9.83 24.26 20.51
N SER A 166 8.57 24.24 20.94
CA SER A 166 7.66 23.10 20.80
C SER A 166 6.25 23.61 20.53
N TYR A 167 5.34 22.74 20.05
CA TYR A 167 3.92 23.10 19.94
C TYR A 167 3.24 23.46 21.28
N ASP A 168 3.90 23.25 22.42
CA ASP A 168 3.43 23.68 23.74
C ASP A 168 3.71 25.18 23.95
N ASN A 169 4.94 25.62 23.71
CA ASN A 169 5.38 27.00 23.98
C ASN A 169 5.33 27.93 22.76
N VAL A 170 5.19 27.45 21.51
CA VAL A 170 5.24 28.25 20.27
C VAL A 170 4.32 29.48 20.25
N HIS A 171 3.23 29.46 21.02
CA HIS A 171 2.31 30.59 21.19
C HIS A 171 2.95 31.81 21.89
N GLU A 172 4.05 31.62 22.61
CA GLU A 172 4.80 32.64 23.35
C GLU A 172 5.90 33.32 22.51
N THR A 173 6.21 32.82 21.31
CA THR A 173 7.32 33.28 20.44
C THR A 173 7.53 34.80 20.46
N PRO A 174 8.73 35.29 20.84
CA PRO A 174 9.05 36.72 20.83
C PRO A 174 8.85 37.36 19.45
N TYR A 175 8.23 38.55 19.41
CA TYR A 175 8.07 39.31 18.18
C TYR A 175 9.40 39.85 17.69
N TYR A 176 9.84 39.41 16.51
CA TYR A 176 11.07 39.88 15.91
C TYR A 176 10.96 39.81 14.38
N TYR A 177 11.41 40.87 13.71
CA TYR A 177 11.23 41.06 12.27
C TYR A 177 12.51 41.52 11.55
N LYS A 178 13.57 41.90 12.29
CA LYS A 178 14.79 42.49 11.71
C LYS A 178 15.67 41.48 10.95
N PHE A 179 15.47 40.16 11.14
CA PHE A 179 16.22 39.10 10.43
C PHE A 179 15.27 38.09 9.76
N PRO A 180 15.50 37.69 8.49
CA PRO A 180 14.63 36.77 7.78
C PRO A 180 14.49 35.38 8.42
N ALA A 181 13.26 34.91 8.59
CA ALA A 181 12.97 33.63 9.22
C ALA A 181 13.55 32.40 8.47
N LYS A 182 13.74 32.52 7.15
CA LYS A 182 14.37 31.49 6.30
C LYS A 182 15.78 31.12 6.80
N ASN A 183 16.50 32.07 7.39
CA ASN A 183 17.91 31.92 7.79
C ASN A 183 18.05 31.52 9.28
N TRP A 184 16.95 31.36 10.03
CA TRP A 184 17.01 31.02 11.46
C TRP A 184 17.65 29.66 11.72
N THR A 185 17.39 28.68 10.86
CA THR A 185 17.97 27.34 10.97
C THR A 185 19.48 27.36 10.84
N ASP A 186 20.03 28.19 9.95
CA ASP A 186 21.47 28.34 9.74
C ASP A 186 22.18 28.86 10.99
N VAL A 187 21.60 29.89 11.64
CA VAL A 187 22.10 30.44 12.90
C VAL A 187 22.04 29.39 14.02
N LEU A 188 20.91 28.70 14.16
CA LEU A 188 20.73 27.65 15.17
C LEU A 188 21.69 26.46 14.96
N TYR A 189 22.03 26.13 13.72
CA TYR A 189 22.98 25.07 13.38
C TYR A 189 24.42 25.38 13.80
N ASP A 190 24.83 26.64 13.68
CA ASP A 190 26.17 27.08 14.10
C ASP A 190 26.26 27.28 15.63
N LEU A 191 25.15 27.70 16.25
CA LEU A 191 25.00 27.77 17.70
C LEU A 191 24.94 26.40 18.38
N LYS A 192 24.71 25.31 17.63
CA LYS A 192 24.36 24.01 18.23
C LYS A 192 25.41 23.49 19.20
N LYS A 193 24.92 22.70 20.14
CA LYS A 193 25.73 21.89 21.05
C LYS A 193 26.16 20.62 20.32
N GLU A 194 27.45 20.51 20.02
CA GLU A 194 27.99 19.39 19.24
C GLU A 194 27.89 18.07 20.02
N ILE A 195 27.84 16.97 19.28
CA ILE A 195 27.91 15.58 19.75
C ILE A 195 29.07 14.94 18.97
N SER A 196 29.93 14.16 19.62
CA SER A 196 31.07 13.54 18.92
C SER A 196 30.58 12.47 17.93
N PRO A 197 31.18 12.35 16.73
CA PRO A 197 30.85 11.29 15.79
C PRO A 197 31.28 9.92 16.31
N ASN A 198 30.71 8.86 15.72
CA ASN A 198 30.83 7.46 16.12
C ASN A 198 30.22 7.20 17.50
N VAL A 199 29.02 7.72 17.76
CA VAL A 199 28.34 7.64 19.08
C VAL A 199 28.15 6.18 19.52
N LEU A 200 27.94 5.28 18.57
CA LEU A 200 27.78 3.83 18.76
C LEU A 200 29.10 3.04 18.68
N ASN A 201 30.26 3.70 18.66
CA ASN A 201 31.60 3.13 18.43
C ASN A 201 31.72 2.36 17.10
N VAL A 202 30.92 2.73 16.10
CA VAL A 202 30.92 2.16 14.74
C VAL A 202 30.91 3.33 13.77
N ASN A 203 31.72 3.27 12.71
CA ASN A 203 31.69 4.25 11.63
C ASN A 203 30.39 4.10 10.84
N ASP A 204 29.51 5.10 10.95
CA ASP A 204 28.21 5.14 10.33
C ASP A 204 28.13 6.32 9.35
N PRO A 205 28.06 6.07 8.02
CA PRO A 205 27.99 7.13 7.02
C PRO A 205 26.65 7.87 7.00
N HIS A 206 25.71 7.50 7.88
CA HIS A 206 24.41 8.16 8.05
C HIS A 206 24.30 8.98 9.34
N GLU A 207 25.41 9.16 10.07
CA GLU A 207 25.48 10.13 11.17
C GLU A 207 25.25 11.56 10.64
N THR A 208 24.14 12.19 11.05
CA THR A 208 23.77 13.53 10.58
C THR A 208 22.86 14.28 11.53
N TRP A 209 22.91 15.61 11.45
CA TRP A 209 22.06 16.51 12.23
C TRP A 209 20.74 16.77 11.51
N VAL A 210 19.62 16.46 12.17
CA VAL A 210 18.26 16.58 11.65
C VAL A 210 17.43 17.55 12.49
N TRP A 211 16.58 18.32 11.82
CA TRP A 211 15.48 19.00 12.52
C TRP A 211 14.37 18.01 12.83
N THR A 212 13.70 18.22 13.96
CA THR A 212 12.50 17.49 14.40
C THR A 212 11.47 18.45 14.96
N GLU A 213 10.23 17.97 15.15
CA GLU A 213 9.16 18.73 15.82
C GLU A 213 9.43 19.03 17.31
N ARG A 214 10.57 18.57 17.85
CA ARG A 214 11.05 18.84 19.22
C ARG A 214 12.46 19.44 19.24
N GLY A 215 12.89 20.06 18.15
CA GLY A 215 14.19 20.73 18.03
C GLY A 215 15.22 19.94 17.21
N LEU A 216 16.48 20.35 17.32
CA LEU A 216 17.60 19.78 16.57
C LEU A 216 18.11 18.50 17.25
N CYS A 217 18.31 17.43 16.49
CA CYS A 217 18.78 16.14 17.01
C CYS A 217 19.89 15.57 16.13
N PHE A 218 20.82 14.85 16.74
CA PHE A 218 21.81 14.02 16.03
C PHE A 218 21.23 12.63 15.80
N ALA A 219 21.25 12.15 14.56
CA ALA A 219 20.70 10.85 14.15
C ALA A 219 21.82 9.92 13.70
N THR A 220 21.73 8.64 14.06
CA THR A 220 22.60 7.55 13.58
C THR A 220 21.77 6.32 13.22
N ARG A 221 22.24 5.56 12.23
CA ARG A 221 21.61 4.38 11.62
C ARG A 221 20.19 4.65 11.10
N SER A 222 19.90 5.89 10.73
CA SER A 222 18.63 6.29 10.11
C SER A 222 18.84 6.63 8.64
N MET A 223 18.15 5.91 7.76
CA MET A 223 18.16 6.17 6.33
C MET A 223 17.36 7.45 6.00
N THR A 224 16.25 7.67 6.72
CA THR A 224 15.37 8.83 6.53
C THR A 224 16.03 10.15 6.96
N ALA A 225 16.93 10.11 7.94
CA ALA A 225 17.59 11.29 8.50
C ALA A 225 18.24 12.19 7.44
N ASN A 226 18.85 11.60 6.40
CA ASN A 226 19.47 12.34 5.30
C ASN A 226 18.49 13.24 4.52
N PHE A 227 17.19 12.96 4.53
CA PHE A 227 16.17 13.79 3.89
C PHE A 227 15.68 14.95 4.78
N TYR A 228 15.94 14.87 6.09
CA TYR A 228 15.63 15.88 7.10
C TYR A 228 16.88 16.61 7.63
N SER A 229 18.05 16.38 7.01
CA SER A 229 19.30 17.02 7.40
C SER A 229 19.49 18.39 6.75
N MET A 230 19.96 19.34 7.56
CA MET A 230 20.24 20.72 7.14
C MET A 230 21.21 20.81 5.96
N GLU A 231 22.23 19.94 5.97
CA GLU A 231 23.29 19.97 4.96
C GLU A 231 22.77 19.58 3.57
N ASN A 232 21.80 18.66 3.50
CA ASN A 232 21.19 18.25 2.25
C ASN A 232 20.11 19.25 1.79
N TRP A 233 19.39 19.89 2.73
CA TRP A 233 18.51 21.03 2.40
C TRP A 233 19.29 22.18 1.75
N ARG A 234 20.50 22.47 2.22
CA ARG A 234 21.41 23.47 1.63
C ARG A 234 21.94 23.08 0.25
N LYS A 235 22.26 21.80 0.03
CA LYS A 235 22.91 21.32 -1.21
C LYS A 235 21.94 21.12 -2.38
N GLN A 236 20.62 21.09 -2.15
CA GLN A 236 19.57 20.66 -3.11
C GLN A 236 19.73 19.24 -3.71
N ASN A 237 20.87 18.59 -3.47
CA ASN A 237 21.13 17.19 -3.79
C ASN A 237 20.32 16.29 -2.84
N MET A 238 19.12 15.91 -3.26
CA MET A 238 18.45 14.73 -2.70
C MET A 238 19.20 13.50 -3.22
N PRO A 239 19.66 12.58 -2.35
CA PRO A 239 20.19 11.30 -2.82
C PRO A 239 19.08 10.59 -3.58
N LEU A 240 19.34 10.29 -4.86
CA LEU A 240 18.47 9.44 -5.67
C LEU A 240 18.33 8.08 -4.99
N GLN A 241 17.11 7.53 -5.03
CA GLN A 241 16.69 6.36 -4.26
C GLN A 241 17.14 5.05 -4.94
N ASP A 242 18.38 5.01 -5.41
CA ASP A 242 18.89 4.00 -6.35
C ASP A 242 19.79 2.94 -5.71
N ASP A 243 20.30 3.16 -4.49
CA ASP A 243 21.03 2.14 -3.72
C ASP A 243 20.12 1.48 -2.67
N PRO A 244 20.02 0.14 -2.61
CA PRO A 244 19.37 -0.53 -1.49
C PRO A 244 20.22 -0.36 -0.24
N PHE A 245 19.92 0.68 0.55
CA PHE A 245 20.59 0.97 1.82
C PHE A 245 20.75 -0.30 2.65
N ASN A 246 22.00 -0.75 2.78
CA ASN A 246 22.34 -2.00 3.47
C ASN A 246 22.34 -1.79 4.99
N ILE A 247 21.15 -1.56 5.53
CA ILE A 247 20.92 -1.30 6.95
C ILE A 247 21.39 -2.53 7.74
N PRO A 248 22.33 -2.37 8.69
CA PRO A 248 22.88 -3.50 9.42
C PRO A 248 21.79 -4.22 10.21
N GLN A 249 21.96 -5.53 10.38
CA GLN A 249 21.01 -6.41 11.05
C GLN A 249 21.57 -6.92 12.38
N TYR A 250 20.67 -7.33 13.27
CA TYR A 250 21.02 -8.03 14.49
C TYR A 250 21.25 -9.52 14.22
N PRO A 251 22.28 -10.16 14.81
CA PRO A 251 22.49 -11.60 14.72
C PRO A 251 21.52 -12.36 15.62
N SER A 252 21.04 -13.54 15.19
CA SER A 252 20.00 -14.31 15.90
C SER A 252 20.48 -14.91 17.25
N ASP A 253 21.72 -15.39 17.32
CA ASP A 253 22.14 -16.35 18.37
C ASP A 253 22.89 -15.76 19.57
N SER A 254 22.98 -14.43 19.69
CA SER A 254 23.87 -13.80 20.69
C SER A 254 23.12 -12.92 21.70
N LYS A 255 23.70 -12.76 22.90
CA LYS A 255 23.26 -11.71 23.82
C LYS A 255 23.70 -10.35 23.26
N ILE A 256 22.76 -9.63 22.66
CA ILE A 256 23.02 -8.36 21.99
C ILE A 256 23.11 -7.22 23.02
N LEU A 257 24.28 -6.61 23.09
CA LEU A 257 24.53 -5.39 23.85
C LEU A 257 24.97 -4.27 22.89
N GLU A 258 24.17 -3.21 22.78
CA GLU A 258 24.58 -1.98 22.10
C GLU A 258 24.95 -0.94 23.16
N LYS A 259 26.02 -0.17 22.93
CA LYS A 259 26.50 0.87 23.85
C LYS A 259 26.73 2.17 23.11
N PHE A 260 26.24 3.26 23.67
CA PHE A 260 26.49 4.59 23.15
C PHE A 260 26.91 5.57 24.25
N ARG A 261 27.62 6.63 23.87
CA ARG A 261 28.03 7.72 24.77
C ARG A 261 27.26 9.00 24.45
N VAL A 262 27.01 9.83 25.46
CA VAL A 262 26.44 11.17 25.28
C VAL A 262 27.13 12.15 26.22
N GLU A 263 27.74 13.21 25.70
CA GLU A 263 28.50 14.21 26.47
C GLU A 263 27.62 15.11 27.34
N HIS A 264 26.32 15.15 27.05
CA HIS A 264 25.39 16.17 27.52
C HIS A 264 24.03 15.57 27.86
N THR A 265 23.34 16.16 28.85
CA THR A 265 21.95 15.80 29.17
C THR A 265 21.07 15.94 27.92
N SER A 266 20.50 14.83 27.48
CA SER A 266 19.85 14.69 26.18
C SER A 266 18.63 13.78 26.27
N MET A 267 17.69 13.97 25.36
CA MET A 267 16.55 13.11 25.15
C MET A 267 16.84 12.17 23.99
N ILE A 268 16.77 10.87 24.23
CA ILE A 268 16.99 9.84 23.20
C ILE A 268 15.68 9.22 22.72
N SER A 269 15.61 8.89 21.44
CA SER A 269 14.52 8.12 20.82
C SER A 269 15.10 6.94 20.04
N LEU A 270 14.51 5.75 20.18
CA LEU A 270 14.89 4.54 19.42
C LEU A 270 13.80 4.26 18.39
N LEU A 271 14.18 4.11 17.12
CA LEU A 271 13.25 4.02 16.00
C LEU A 271 13.69 2.97 14.97
N ASP A 272 12.73 2.53 14.16
CA ASP A 272 13.00 1.83 12.90
C ASP A 272 13.89 2.72 12.00
N PRO A 273 15.01 2.22 11.44
CA PRO A 273 15.86 2.97 10.49
C PRO A 273 15.13 3.59 9.30
N LEU A 274 13.94 3.07 8.98
CA LEU A 274 13.06 3.54 7.92
C LEU A 274 12.00 4.55 8.42
N GLU A 275 12.10 5.04 9.66
CA GLU A 275 11.24 6.06 10.27
C GLU A 275 11.99 7.31 10.70
N TYR A 276 11.21 8.34 11.03
CA TYR A 276 11.67 9.65 11.46
C TYR A 276 10.85 10.11 12.68
N PRO A 277 11.45 10.76 13.70
CA PRO A 277 10.75 11.18 14.91
C PRO A 277 9.74 12.31 14.68
N ILE A 278 8.46 12.03 14.96
CA ILE A 278 7.38 13.02 15.12
C ILE A 278 7.17 13.40 16.60
N PHE A 279 6.36 14.41 16.87
CA PHE A 279 6.12 14.96 18.21
C PHE A 279 5.66 13.92 19.26
N ASP A 280 4.89 12.90 18.88
CA ASP A 280 4.44 11.81 19.77
C ASP A 280 5.49 10.68 19.95
N THR A 281 6.66 10.80 19.33
CA THR A 281 7.69 9.74 19.41
C THR A 281 8.17 9.56 20.85
N PRO A 282 8.14 8.34 21.41
CA PRO A 282 8.60 8.07 22.76
C PRO A 282 10.08 8.42 22.93
N ARG A 283 10.37 9.26 23.93
CA ARG A 283 11.73 9.71 24.26
C ARG A 283 12.07 9.48 25.72
N LYS A 284 13.33 9.17 26.02
CA LYS A 284 13.86 8.98 27.39
C LYS A 284 14.96 10.00 27.69
N LEU A 285 14.98 10.50 28.92
CA LEU A 285 16.04 11.38 29.40
C LEU A 285 17.29 10.54 29.71
N VAL A 286 18.43 11.02 29.24
CA VAL A 286 19.78 10.56 29.58
C VAL A 286 20.48 11.77 30.20
N GLU A 287 20.72 11.71 31.50
CA GLU A 287 21.39 12.78 32.25
C GLU A 287 22.91 12.65 32.06
N SER A 288 23.66 13.76 32.07
CA SER A 288 25.12 13.74 31.96
C SER A 288 25.81 13.13 33.20
N LYS A 289 26.99 12.52 33.01
CA LYS A 289 27.79 11.85 34.06
C LYS A 289 27.08 10.66 34.74
N MET A 290 26.39 9.82 33.97
CA MET A 290 25.73 8.61 34.46
C MET A 290 26.00 7.37 33.61
N LEU A 291 26.01 6.21 34.26
CA LEU A 291 25.83 4.91 33.62
C LEU A 291 24.36 4.56 33.62
N HIS A 292 23.73 4.51 32.44
CA HIS A 292 22.36 4.03 32.28
C HIS A 292 22.36 2.60 31.73
N SER A 293 21.49 1.75 32.26
CA SER A 293 21.19 0.45 31.68
C SER A 293 19.71 0.33 31.36
N ALA A 294 19.39 -0.29 30.23
CA ALA A 294 18.01 -0.46 29.79
C ALA A 294 17.86 -1.73 28.95
N ILE A 295 16.66 -2.29 28.95
CA ILE A 295 16.25 -3.41 28.10
C ILE A 295 15.40 -2.85 26.96
N VAL A 296 15.71 -3.27 25.73
CA VAL A 296 14.91 -2.94 24.54
C VAL A 296 14.13 -4.18 24.14
N HIS A 297 12.82 -4.16 24.34
CA HIS A 297 11.92 -5.17 23.79
C HIS A 297 11.65 -4.87 22.32
N THR A 298 11.82 -5.87 21.46
CA THR A 298 11.61 -5.68 20.02
C THR A 298 10.42 -6.50 19.53
N TYR A 299 9.65 -5.89 18.62
CA TYR A 299 8.49 -6.51 17.98
C TYR A 299 8.58 -6.28 16.48
N ARG A 300 8.17 -7.28 15.69
CA ARG A 300 8.18 -7.20 14.24
C ARG A 300 6.83 -7.62 13.66
N VAL A 301 6.29 -6.74 12.81
CA VAL A 301 5.22 -7.07 11.87
C VAL A 301 5.83 -7.02 10.47
N GLY A 302 5.79 -8.13 9.74
CA GLY A 302 6.40 -8.26 8.42
C GLY A 302 5.44 -8.76 7.36
N MET A 303 5.68 -8.42 6.10
CA MET A 303 5.00 -9.00 4.94
C MET A 303 6.03 -9.59 3.99
N HIS A 304 5.81 -10.82 3.51
CA HIS A 304 6.74 -11.49 2.61
C HIS A 304 6.88 -10.77 1.25
N LEU A 305 8.08 -10.77 0.68
CA LEU A 305 8.43 -9.96 -0.50
C LEU A 305 7.64 -10.32 -1.77
N SER A 306 7.16 -11.57 -1.90
CA SER A 306 6.28 -12.01 -3.00
C SER A 306 4.99 -11.18 -3.09
N HIS A 307 4.52 -10.64 -1.96
CA HIS A 307 3.26 -9.88 -1.86
C HIS A 307 3.40 -8.42 -2.32
N ARG A 308 4.60 -7.95 -2.71
CA ARG A 308 4.84 -6.60 -3.25
C ARG A 308 4.03 -6.29 -4.54
N ARG A 309 3.57 -7.32 -5.26
CA ARG A 309 2.81 -7.17 -6.52
C ARG A 309 1.35 -6.72 -6.32
N ILE A 310 0.88 -6.62 -5.08
CA ILE A 310 -0.50 -6.28 -4.74
C ILE A 310 -0.66 -4.76 -4.56
N SER A 311 -1.81 -4.25 -5.00
CA SER A 311 -2.14 -2.83 -4.93
C SER A 311 -2.17 -2.31 -3.49
N VAL A 312 -1.85 -1.02 -3.31
CA VAL A 312 -1.88 -0.33 -1.99
C VAL A 312 -3.21 -0.58 -1.27
N LYS A 313 -4.32 -0.49 -2.01
CA LYS A 313 -5.68 -0.66 -1.49
C LYS A 313 -5.89 -2.08 -0.92
N GLN A 314 -5.59 -3.11 -1.70
CA GLN A 314 -5.82 -4.51 -1.32
C GLN A 314 -4.99 -4.98 -0.12
N ARG A 315 -3.81 -4.38 0.09
CA ARG A 315 -2.93 -4.75 1.21
C ARG A 315 -3.12 -3.87 2.46
N GLY A 316 -3.94 -2.81 2.40
CA GLY A 316 -4.22 -1.91 3.52
C GLY A 316 -3.01 -1.19 4.12
N CYS A 317 -1.86 -1.18 3.44
CA CYS A 317 -0.59 -0.67 3.97
C CYS A 317 0.29 -0.09 2.86
N LYS A 318 1.27 0.74 3.23
CA LYS A 318 2.29 1.28 2.31
C LYS A 318 3.70 0.78 2.69
N MET A 319 4.55 0.63 1.69
CA MET A 319 5.99 0.37 1.77
C MET A 319 6.75 1.65 1.44
N LEU A 320 8.03 1.70 1.80
CA LEU A 320 8.93 2.83 1.52
C LEU A 320 8.88 3.31 0.06
N VAL A 321 8.78 2.36 -0.87
CA VAL A 321 8.82 2.56 -2.33
C VAL A 321 7.53 3.09 -2.94
N ASP A 322 6.42 3.15 -2.19
CA ASP A 322 5.15 3.66 -2.74
C ASP A 322 5.08 5.20 -2.75
N GLY A 323 5.95 5.87 -1.98
CA GLY A 323 6.10 7.33 -1.98
C GLY A 323 4.78 8.07 -1.76
N GLY A 324 4.52 9.06 -2.62
CA GLY A 324 3.28 9.86 -2.60
C GLY A 324 3.27 11.01 -1.59
N LEU A 325 4.43 11.36 -1.01
CA LEU A 325 4.61 12.55 -0.18
C LEU A 325 5.25 13.68 -1.00
N SER A 326 4.90 14.91 -0.67
CA SER A 326 5.37 16.13 -1.33
C SER A 326 6.73 16.58 -0.77
N ALA A 327 6.99 16.35 0.52
CA ALA A 327 8.21 16.75 1.19
C ALA A 327 9.37 15.76 0.93
N VAL A 328 9.09 14.45 0.81
CA VAL A 328 10.10 13.39 0.70
C VAL A 328 9.70 12.34 -0.35
N PRO A 329 10.67 11.72 -1.07
CA PRO A 329 10.36 10.80 -2.17
C PRO A 329 9.84 9.43 -1.71
N PHE A 330 10.00 9.10 -0.42
CA PHE A 330 9.64 7.81 0.16
C PHE A 330 8.39 7.92 1.06
N TYR A 331 7.75 6.78 1.34
CA TYR A 331 6.67 6.72 2.33
C TYR A 331 7.16 6.19 3.69
N SER A 332 6.83 6.88 4.77
CA SER A 332 6.81 6.31 6.12
C SER A 332 5.56 6.78 6.86
N GLU A 333 5.17 6.07 7.92
CA GLU A 333 3.98 6.39 8.71
C GLU A 333 4.14 7.78 9.34
N ASN A 334 5.29 8.02 9.98
CA ASN A 334 5.59 9.30 10.62
C ASN A 334 5.78 10.44 9.62
N ALA A 335 6.37 10.18 8.44
CA ALA A 335 6.51 11.19 7.39
C ALA A 335 5.16 11.66 6.83
N CYS A 336 4.19 10.75 6.69
CA CYS A 336 2.82 11.10 6.30
C CYS A 336 2.12 11.97 7.36
N TYR A 337 2.34 11.66 8.65
CA TYR A 337 1.77 12.42 9.76
C TYR A 337 2.38 13.83 9.85
N GLU A 338 3.70 13.99 9.67
CA GLU A 338 4.35 15.31 9.58
C GLU A 338 3.80 16.10 8.40
N GLU A 339 3.77 15.53 7.19
CA GLU A 339 3.32 16.27 6.02
C GLU A 339 1.85 16.72 6.15
N CYS A 340 0.97 15.86 6.66
CA CYS A 340 -0.43 16.24 6.85
C CYS A 340 -0.58 17.36 7.91
N ARG A 341 0.22 17.33 8.98
CA ARG A 341 0.22 18.38 10.01
C ARG A 341 0.73 19.71 9.43
N MET A 342 1.78 19.67 8.62
CA MET A 342 2.33 20.84 7.93
C MET A 342 1.37 21.40 6.89
N ARG A 343 0.55 20.55 6.25
CA ARG A 343 -0.55 20.96 5.36
C ARG A 343 -1.61 21.77 6.11
N GLU A 344 -2.02 21.37 7.31
CA GLU A 344 -2.96 22.15 8.12
C GLU A 344 -2.33 23.45 8.67
N ILE A 345 -1.04 23.46 9.03
CA ILE A 345 -0.32 24.68 9.39
C ILE A 345 -0.26 25.66 8.20
N LEU A 346 0.10 25.18 7.01
CA LEU A 346 0.15 25.99 5.78
C LEU A 346 -1.23 26.54 5.39
N LYS A 347 -2.28 25.74 5.56
CA LYS A 347 -3.67 26.10 5.25
C LYS A 347 -4.23 27.20 6.16
N ILE A 348 -3.84 27.24 7.44
CA ILE A 348 -4.42 28.16 8.43
C ILE A 348 -3.48 29.33 8.78
N CYS A 349 -2.16 29.10 8.86
CA CYS A 349 -1.16 30.11 9.22
C CYS A 349 -0.31 30.58 8.02
N HIS A 350 -0.52 30.02 6.83
CA HIS A 350 0.08 30.43 5.55
C HIS A 350 1.62 30.41 5.53
N CYS A 351 2.23 29.44 6.21
CA CYS A 351 3.67 29.23 6.25
C CYS A 351 4.02 27.79 6.65
N ARG A 352 5.31 27.40 6.54
CA ARG A 352 5.87 26.23 7.23
C ARG A 352 6.88 26.64 8.31
N PRO A 353 6.90 25.99 9.49
CA PRO A 353 7.84 26.33 10.55
C PRO A 353 9.29 26.01 10.14
N HIS A 354 10.25 26.68 10.75
CA HIS A 354 11.67 26.55 10.40
C HIS A 354 12.25 25.14 10.60
N PHE A 355 11.67 24.34 11.51
CA PHE A 355 12.07 22.95 11.77
C PHE A 355 11.45 21.93 10.79
N ALA A 356 10.58 22.37 9.88
CA ALA A 356 10.00 21.51 8.85
C ALA A 356 10.78 21.64 7.52
N LYS A 357 10.81 20.56 6.72
CA LYS A 357 11.53 20.56 5.44
C LYS A 357 10.99 21.65 4.49
N PRO A 358 11.85 22.52 3.92
CA PRO A 358 11.43 23.50 2.93
C PRO A 358 10.81 22.86 1.68
N ILE A 359 9.80 23.52 1.10
CA ILE A 359 9.21 23.21 -0.20
C ILE A 359 9.17 24.51 -1.01
N ASP A 360 9.51 24.43 -2.29
CA ASP A 360 9.52 25.60 -3.18
C ASP A 360 8.14 26.26 -3.27
N GLY A 361 8.14 27.61 -3.27
CA GLY A 361 6.93 28.41 -3.22
C GLY A 361 6.26 28.54 -1.85
N GLN A 362 6.74 27.85 -0.80
CA GLN A 362 6.19 27.96 0.56
C GLN A 362 7.10 28.79 1.48
N MET A 363 6.52 29.76 2.20
CA MET A 363 7.28 30.67 3.06
C MET A 363 7.54 30.11 4.45
N THR A 364 8.72 30.38 5.01
CA THR A 364 9.07 30.05 6.41
C THR A 364 8.31 30.96 7.38
N CYS A 365 7.72 30.40 8.44
CA CYS A 365 6.96 31.14 9.44
C CYS A 365 7.83 32.16 10.21
N GLY A 366 7.48 33.44 10.13
CA GLY A 366 8.02 34.47 11.04
C GLY A 366 7.38 34.42 12.44
N SER A 367 7.85 35.26 13.37
CA SER A 367 7.45 35.17 14.80
C SER A 367 5.93 35.22 15.01
N ALA A 368 5.24 36.15 14.35
CA ALA A 368 3.79 36.26 14.46
C ALA A 368 3.04 35.02 13.93
N GLN A 369 3.57 34.37 12.90
CA GLN A 369 2.99 33.14 12.33
C GLN A 369 3.29 31.91 13.19
N LEU A 370 4.46 31.83 13.83
CA LEU A 370 4.72 30.80 14.85
C LEU A 370 3.66 30.88 15.98
N ARG A 371 3.31 32.08 16.44
CA ARG A 371 2.23 32.26 17.43
C ARG A 371 0.86 31.78 16.93
N CYS A 372 0.60 31.79 15.62
CA CYS A 372 -0.61 31.21 15.01
C CYS A 372 -0.64 29.68 15.18
N ILE A 373 0.48 28.98 14.99
CA ILE A 373 0.61 27.52 15.16
C ILE A 373 0.11 27.09 16.55
N GLY A 374 0.51 27.82 17.59
CA GLY A 374 0.10 27.53 18.97
C GLY A 374 -1.40 27.69 19.23
N ARG A 375 -2.09 28.58 18.50
CA ARG A 375 -3.56 28.73 18.60
C ARG A 375 -4.31 27.58 17.93
N ILE A 376 -3.72 26.96 16.91
CA ILE A 376 -4.33 25.85 16.16
C ILE A 376 -3.89 24.47 16.67
N LYS A 377 -3.15 24.37 17.78
CA LYS A 377 -2.61 23.14 18.39
C LYS A 377 -3.61 21.97 18.39
N HIS A 378 -4.88 22.23 18.72
CA HIS A 378 -5.96 21.25 18.77
C HIS A 378 -6.30 20.59 17.42
N LYS A 379 -5.93 21.21 16.29
CA LYS A 379 -6.11 20.68 14.93
C LYS A 379 -4.90 19.92 14.41
N LEU A 380 -3.78 19.94 15.13
CA LEU A 380 -2.50 19.39 14.67
C LEU A 380 -2.28 17.93 15.05
N PHE A 381 -3.24 17.25 15.68
CA PHE A 381 -3.17 15.82 16.03
C PHE A 381 -1.77 15.41 16.52
N LEU A 382 -1.32 16.10 17.57
CA LEU A 382 0.03 15.98 18.12
C LEU A 382 0.28 14.66 18.84
N TYR A 383 -0.80 13.98 19.21
CA TYR A 383 -0.84 12.71 19.92
C TYR A 383 -1.85 11.79 19.23
N GLY A 384 -1.51 10.51 19.07
CA GLY A 384 -2.38 9.54 18.41
C GLY A 384 -2.37 9.61 16.87
N PHE A 385 -3.46 9.15 16.26
CA PHE A 385 -3.54 8.91 14.81
C PHE A 385 -3.86 10.17 14.00
N ALA A 386 -3.35 10.23 12.77
CA ALA A 386 -3.76 11.23 11.80
C ALA A 386 -5.25 11.03 11.41
N PRO A 387 -6.01 12.11 11.13
CA PRO A 387 -7.40 11.99 10.70
C PRO A 387 -7.51 11.30 9.33
N GLU A 388 -8.63 10.63 9.07
CA GLU A 388 -8.89 9.89 7.81
C GLU A 388 -8.65 10.74 6.54
N SER A 389 -8.88 12.05 6.62
CA SER A 389 -8.61 13.01 5.54
C SER A 389 -7.13 13.11 5.11
N CYS A 390 -6.20 12.51 5.85
CA CYS A 390 -4.78 12.47 5.50
C CYS A 390 -4.39 11.29 4.57
N ASP A 391 -5.21 10.23 4.45
CA ASP A 391 -4.86 8.97 3.74
C ASP A 391 -3.52 8.33 4.18
N CYS A 392 -3.18 8.46 5.47
CA CYS A 392 -1.99 7.85 6.05
C CYS A 392 -2.27 6.40 6.47
N LEU A 393 -1.81 5.45 5.65
CA LEU A 393 -1.86 4.01 5.95
C LEU A 393 -0.65 3.57 6.78
N GLU A 394 -0.80 2.50 7.57
CA GLU A 394 0.33 1.89 8.27
C GLU A 394 1.41 1.38 7.30
N LYS A 395 2.63 1.21 7.84
CA LYS A 395 3.68 0.46 7.13
C LYS A 395 3.36 -1.03 7.01
N CYS A 396 3.62 -1.60 5.84
CA CYS A 396 3.55 -3.07 5.63
C CYS A 396 4.58 -3.84 6.47
N ASN A 397 5.77 -3.25 6.68
CA ASN A 397 6.83 -3.78 7.54
C ASN A 397 7.09 -2.78 8.69
N LYS A 398 6.97 -3.22 9.94
CA LYS A 398 7.08 -2.38 11.14
C LYS A 398 7.97 -3.08 12.17
N ASN A 399 9.11 -2.48 12.48
CA ASN A 399 9.95 -2.86 13.62
C ASN A 399 9.67 -1.87 14.76
N ILE A 400 9.43 -2.36 15.97
CA ILE A 400 9.13 -1.56 17.16
C ILE A 400 10.21 -1.85 18.20
N TYR A 401 10.76 -0.80 18.83
CA TYR A 401 11.81 -0.87 19.84
C TYR A 401 11.32 -0.17 21.11
N ASP A 402 10.80 -0.94 22.08
CA ASP A 402 10.27 -0.42 23.33
C ASP A 402 11.36 -0.42 24.42
N LEU A 403 11.77 0.78 24.81
CA LEU A 403 12.87 1.03 25.75
C LEU A 403 12.38 1.08 27.21
N LYS A 404 12.77 0.08 28.01
CA LYS A 404 12.54 0.00 29.46
C LYS A 404 13.85 0.29 30.21
N PRO A 405 14.00 1.46 30.87
CA PRO A 405 15.12 1.72 31.78
C PRO A 405 15.14 0.71 32.93
N THR A 406 16.34 0.24 33.30
CA THR A 406 16.55 -0.79 34.33
C THR A 406 17.29 -0.23 35.54
N ALA A 407 18.38 0.50 35.32
CA ALA A 407 19.14 1.16 36.39
C ALA A 407 19.84 2.43 35.89
N SER A 408 20.25 3.29 36.82
CA SER A 408 21.07 4.47 36.54
C SER A 408 21.98 4.75 37.74
N THR A 409 23.28 4.89 37.48
CA THR A 409 24.31 5.07 38.51
C THR A 409 25.16 6.29 38.16
N ALA A 410 25.46 7.15 39.14
CA ALA A 410 26.31 8.31 38.93
C ALA A 410 27.78 7.91 38.63
N LEU A 411 28.47 8.74 37.86
CA LEU A 411 29.91 8.60 37.54
C LEU A 411 30.73 9.67 38.27
N ASP A 412 30.59 9.72 39.60
CA ASP A 412 31.17 10.80 40.42
C ASP A 412 32.71 10.82 40.39
N ASP A 413 33.35 9.65 40.29
CA ASP A 413 34.81 9.49 40.29
C ASP A 413 35.46 9.43 38.89
N ALA A 414 34.67 9.51 37.81
CA ALA A 414 35.20 9.37 36.45
C ALA A 414 35.69 10.72 35.88
N PRO A 415 36.88 10.81 35.27
CA PRO A 415 37.35 12.03 34.58
C PRO A 415 36.61 12.31 33.26
N ILE A 416 35.47 11.64 33.03
CA ILE A 416 34.72 11.61 31.78
C ILE A 416 33.40 12.32 32.01
N SER A 417 33.18 13.44 31.31
CA SER A 417 31.94 14.23 31.42
C SER A 417 30.74 13.58 30.70
N SER A 418 30.97 12.54 29.89
CA SER A 418 29.93 11.83 29.15
C SER A 418 29.28 10.71 29.94
N SER A 419 27.98 10.54 29.69
CA SER A 419 27.22 9.38 30.11
C SER A 419 27.39 8.22 29.15
N VAL A 420 27.24 7.00 29.66
CA VAL A 420 27.26 5.79 28.85
C VAL A 420 25.93 5.06 29.06
N MET A 421 25.22 4.79 27.97
CA MET A 421 24.00 3.99 27.99
C MET A 421 24.27 2.62 27.38
N THR A 422 23.97 1.57 28.14
CA THR A 422 24.02 0.18 27.68
C THR A 422 22.61 -0.35 27.45
N LEU A 423 22.33 -0.79 26.22
CA LEU A 423 21.07 -1.37 25.80
C LEU A 423 21.21 -2.88 25.66
N GLU A 424 20.44 -3.66 26.41
CA GLU A 424 20.25 -5.09 26.16
C GLU A 424 19.07 -5.29 25.20
N ILE A 425 19.37 -5.71 23.97
CA ILE A 425 18.34 -5.91 22.94
C ILE A 425 17.75 -7.31 23.10
N LYS A 426 16.45 -7.40 23.40
CA LYS A 426 15.68 -8.64 23.36
C LYS A 426 15.06 -8.79 21.97
N LEU A 427 15.54 -9.77 21.21
CA LEU A 427 14.95 -10.18 19.93
C LEU A 427 13.47 -10.59 20.11
N PRO A 428 12.64 -10.49 19.06
CA PRO A 428 11.23 -10.83 19.15
C PRO A 428 11.09 -12.34 19.36
N THR A 429 10.29 -12.75 20.34
CA THR A 429 9.93 -14.18 20.54
C THR A 429 8.73 -14.61 19.71
N VAL A 430 8.03 -13.65 19.11
CA VAL A 430 6.80 -13.83 18.32
C VAL A 430 6.86 -12.86 17.14
N ILE A 431 6.61 -13.37 15.94
CA ILE A 431 6.61 -12.57 14.71
C ILE A 431 5.21 -12.56 14.12
N TYR A 432 4.71 -11.36 13.79
CA TYR A 432 3.43 -11.19 13.13
C TYR A 432 3.65 -11.11 11.61
N SER A 433 3.23 -12.15 10.88
CA SER A 433 3.33 -12.26 9.43
C SER A 433 2.02 -11.80 8.78
N ARG A 434 2.10 -10.88 7.82
CA ARG A 434 0.97 -10.48 6.96
C ARG A 434 0.92 -11.41 5.75
N GLU A 435 -0.06 -12.30 5.76
CA GLU A 435 -0.23 -13.37 4.78
C GLU A 435 -1.48 -13.15 3.93
N LEU A 436 -1.46 -13.66 2.70
CA LEU A 436 -2.60 -13.58 1.79
C LEU A 436 -3.54 -14.75 2.03
N SER A 437 -4.64 -14.48 2.73
CA SER A 437 -5.71 -15.48 2.92
C SER A 437 -6.61 -15.63 1.69
N TYR A 438 -6.70 -14.59 0.86
CA TYR A 438 -7.61 -14.57 -0.28
C TYR A 438 -6.97 -13.90 -1.50
N ASP A 439 -6.25 -14.72 -2.27
CA ASP A 439 -5.57 -14.32 -3.49
C ASP A 439 -6.48 -14.38 -4.74
N LEU A 440 -5.92 -14.07 -5.91
CA LEU A 440 -6.64 -14.16 -7.19
C LEU A 440 -7.11 -15.59 -7.48
N SER A 441 -6.32 -16.61 -7.12
CA SER A 441 -6.68 -18.02 -7.33
C SER A 441 -7.88 -18.41 -6.47
N SER A 442 -7.90 -17.99 -5.20
CA SER A 442 -9.01 -18.19 -4.26
C SER A 442 -10.29 -17.47 -4.70
N PHE A 443 -10.16 -16.24 -5.21
CA PHE A 443 -11.27 -15.47 -5.80
C PHE A 443 -11.88 -16.18 -7.02
N LEU A 444 -11.05 -16.56 -8.01
CA LEU A 444 -11.50 -17.25 -9.22
C LEU A 444 -12.10 -18.63 -8.90
N SER A 445 -11.52 -19.37 -7.94
CA SER A 445 -12.06 -20.63 -7.44
C SER A 445 -13.43 -20.46 -6.77
N SER A 446 -13.61 -19.40 -5.97
CA SER A 446 -14.89 -19.10 -5.29
C SER A 446 -16.00 -18.76 -6.29
N ILE A 447 -15.72 -17.89 -7.28
CA ILE A 447 -16.67 -17.59 -8.35
C ILE A 447 -16.95 -18.84 -9.19
N GLY A 448 -15.93 -19.60 -9.58
CA GLY A 448 -16.09 -20.83 -10.35
C GLY A 448 -16.96 -21.87 -9.63
N GLY A 449 -16.75 -22.06 -8.33
CA GLY A 449 -17.57 -22.93 -7.48
C GLY A 449 -19.02 -22.48 -7.40
N ALA A 450 -19.27 -21.17 -7.22
CA ALA A 450 -20.62 -20.63 -7.22
C ALA A 450 -21.31 -20.77 -8.59
N ALA A 451 -20.61 -20.48 -9.70
CA ALA A 451 -21.18 -20.60 -11.05
C ALA A 451 -21.51 -22.06 -11.41
N GLY A 452 -20.63 -22.99 -11.00
CA GLY A 452 -20.85 -24.43 -11.11
C GLY A 452 -22.04 -24.91 -10.29
N LEU A 453 -22.17 -24.46 -9.04
CA LEU A 453 -23.27 -24.85 -8.14
C LEU A 453 -24.64 -24.31 -8.60
N PHE A 454 -24.74 -23.01 -8.92
CA PHE A 454 -26.03 -22.36 -9.22
C PHE A 454 -26.48 -22.55 -10.68
N MET A 455 -25.56 -22.68 -11.63
CA MET A 455 -25.87 -22.71 -13.06
C MET A 455 -25.26 -23.89 -13.83
N GLY A 456 -24.51 -24.78 -13.18
CA GLY A 456 -23.73 -25.82 -13.88
C GLY A 456 -22.61 -25.25 -14.76
N ALA A 457 -22.28 -23.98 -14.60
CA ALA A 457 -21.42 -23.26 -15.52
C ALA A 457 -19.95 -23.61 -15.30
N SER A 458 -19.22 -23.79 -16.40
CA SER A 458 -17.76 -24.00 -16.42
C SER A 458 -17.08 -22.97 -17.32
N VAL A 459 -15.74 -23.00 -17.36
CA VAL A 459 -14.96 -22.21 -18.34
C VAL A 459 -15.39 -22.52 -19.78
N LEU A 460 -15.76 -23.77 -20.10
CA LEU A 460 -16.28 -24.13 -21.42
C LEU A 460 -17.64 -23.49 -21.69
N SER A 461 -18.52 -23.39 -20.69
CA SER A 461 -19.81 -22.68 -20.80
C SER A 461 -19.64 -21.19 -21.09
N PHE A 462 -18.57 -20.57 -20.56
CA PHE A 462 -18.20 -19.19 -20.85
C PHE A 462 -17.67 -19.03 -22.29
N VAL A 463 -16.76 -19.91 -22.73
CA VAL A 463 -16.27 -19.94 -24.13
C VAL A 463 -17.42 -20.18 -25.12
N GLU A 464 -18.35 -21.07 -24.78
CA GLU A 464 -19.58 -21.32 -25.54
C GLU A 464 -20.44 -20.04 -25.65
N LEU A 465 -20.69 -19.35 -24.53
CA LEU A 465 -21.43 -18.08 -24.53
C LEU A 465 -20.76 -17.03 -25.42
N PHE A 466 -19.44 -16.90 -25.36
CA PHE A 466 -18.69 -15.99 -26.24
C PHE A 466 -18.80 -16.38 -27.70
N TYR A 467 -18.67 -17.67 -28.04
CA TYR A 467 -18.83 -18.18 -29.40
C TYR A 467 -20.23 -17.88 -29.96
N PHE A 468 -21.28 -18.07 -29.15
CA PHE A 468 -22.65 -17.69 -29.53
C PHE A 468 -22.76 -16.18 -29.78
N VAL A 469 -22.46 -15.37 -28.76
CA VAL A 469 -22.70 -13.92 -28.76
C VAL A 469 -21.82 -13.16 -29.78
N THR A 470 -20.65 -13.69 -30.15
CA THR A 470 -19.75 -13.04 -31.12
C THR A 470 -19.81 -13.71 -32.49
N LEU A 471 -19.08 -14.81 -32.68
CA LEU A 471 -18.85 -15.45 -33.98
C LEU A 471 -20.15 -15.95 -34.62
N ARG A 472 -20.99 -16.69 -33.88
CA ARG A 472 -22.22 -17.27 -34.45
C ARG A 472 -23.28 -16.21 -34.76
N LEU A 473 -23.38 -15.14 -33.96
CA LEU A 473 -24.18 -13.96 -34.30
C LEU A 473 -23.65 -13.24 -35.54
N TYR A 474 -22.34 -13.00 -35.63
CA TYR A 474 -21.71 -12.31 -36.76
C TYR A 474 -21.91 -13.05 -38.09
N PHE A 475 -21.60 -14.36 -38.17
CA PHE A 475 -21.79 -15.11 -39.41
C PHE A 475 -23.27 -15.19 -39.82
N ARG A 476 -24.19 -15.40 -38.87
CA ARG A 476 -25.63 -15.48 -39.15
C ARG A 476 -26.23 -14.13 -39.59
N THR A 477 -25.75 -13.01 -39.03
CA THR A 477 -26.16 -11.67 -39.48
C THR A 477 -25.58 -11.32 -40.84
N LYS A 478 -24.32 -11.68 -41.13
CA LYS A 478 -23.70 -11.55 -42.46
C LYS A 478 -24.48 -12.34 -43.53
N GLU A 479 -24.79 -13.61 -43.26
CA GLU A 479 -25.64 -14.43 -44.15
C GLU A 479 -27.02 -13.83 -44.37
N TYR A 480 -27.67 -13.35 -43.29
CA TYR A 480 -28.99 -12.75 -43.39
C TYR A 480 -28.96 -11.47 -44.24
N MET A 481 -27.94 -10.63 -44.08
CA MET A 481 -27.75 -9.43 -44.91
C MET A 481 -27.46 -9.79 -46.37
N ALA A 482 -26.64 -10.79 -46.65
CA ALA A 482 -26.39 -11.27 -48.01
C ALA A 482 -27.68 -11.73 -48.71
N LYS A 483 -28.44 -12.63 -48.06
CA LYS A 483 -29.76 -13.11 -48.56
C LYS A 483 -30.79 -11.97 -48.69
N ARG A 484 -30.69 -10.91 -47.86
CA ARG A 484 -31.57 -9.72 -47.97
C ARG A 484 -31.17 -8.82 -49.13
N MET A 485 -29.87 -8.63 -49.40
CA MET A 485 -29.38 -7.90 -50.57
C MET A 485 -29.73 -8.62 -51.87
N GLU A 486 -29.60 -9.94 -51.92
CA GLU A 486 -30.01 -10.78 -53.05
C GLU A 486 -31.51 -10.69 -53.34
N LYS A 487 -32.37 -10.71 -52.30
CA LYS A 487 -33.80 -10.46 -52.49
C LYS A 487 -34.10 -9.03 -52.94
N LEU A 488 -33.35 -8.03 -52.47
CA LEU A 488 -33.51 -6.63 -52.88
C LEU A 488 -33.07 -6.39 -54.33
N SER A 489 -31.99 -7.04 -54.81
CA SER A 489 -31.59 -6.97 -56.21
C SER A 489 -32.60 -7.68 -57.12
N LEU A 490 -33.09 -8.86 -56.73
CA LEU A 490 -34.17 -9.57 -57.44
C LEU A 490 -35.46 -8.72 -57.52
N PHE A 491 -35.83 -8.04 -56.43
CA PHE A 491 -37.03 -7.18 -56.41
C PHE A 491 -36.85 -5.91 -57.26
N LYS A 492 -35.65 -5.33 -57.31
CA LYS A 492 -35.31 -4.23 -58.23
C LYS A 492 -35.37 -4.70 -59.69
N TYR A 493 -34.81 -5.88 -60.00
CA TYR A 493 -34.84 -6.48 -61.32
C TYR A 493 -36.27 -6.73 -61.82
N LEU A 494 -37.14 -7.28 -60.95
CA LEU A 494 -38.55 -7.52 -61.27
C LEU A 494 -39.39 -6.23 -61.38
N ARG A 495 -39.02 -5.16 -60.66
CA ARG A 495 -39.71 -3.85 -60.76
C ARG A 495 -39.26 -3.04 -61.98
N GLY A 496 -38.02 -3.19 -62.44
CA GLY A 496 -37.52 -2.56 -63.68
C GLY A 496 -37.93 -3.27 -64.97
N ARG A 497 -38.84 -4.26 -64.89
CA ARG A 497 -39.39 -5.04 -66.01
C ARG A 497 -40.89 -4.81 -66.24
N LYS A 498 -41.44 -3.75 -65.63
CA LYS A 498 -42.82 -3.28 -65.78
C LYS A 498 -42.85 -1.91 -66.45
#